data_AF-A0A2A6R511-F1
#
_entry.id   AF-A0A2A6R511-F1
#
_cell.length_a   1.000
_cell.length_b   1.000
_cell.length_c   1.000
_cell.angle_alpha   90.00
_cell.angle_beta   90.00
_cell.angle_gamma   90.00
#
_symmetry.space_group_name_H-M   'P 1'
#
loop_
_entity.id
_entity.type
_entity.pdbx_description
1 polymer ?
#
loop_
_entity_poly.entity_id
_entity_poly.type
_entity_poly.pdbx_seq_one_letter_code
_entity_poly.pdbx_strand_id
1 'polypeptide(L)'
;MNTANLQLKGLIMAMASICDAIVEKELLTHQELNAALAKARKAVEDDDDHELSDANRAAILFPIRVLMLADEANKRGERFTFSDYAKLVGKLT
;
A
#
# COMPACT_ATOMS: atom_id res chain seq x y z
N MET A 1 -14.95 11.05 8.44
CA MET A 1 -14.23 9.77 8.34
C MET A 1 -14.95 8.77 9.22
N ASN A 2 -15.36 7.61 8.71
CA ASN A 2 -16.05 6.59 9.54
C ASN A 2 -15.02 5.69 10.25
N THR A 3 -15.47 4.90 11.23
CA THR A 3 -14.60 4.00 12.02
C THR A 3 -13.87 2.98 11.14
N ALA A 4 -14.50 2.49 10.08
CA ALA A 4 -13.88 1.57 9.13
C ALA A 4 -12.64 2.20 8.46
N ASN A 5 -12.71 3.46 8.03
CA ASN A 5 -11.57 4.18 7.45
C ASN A 5 -10.44 4.40 8.47
N LEU A 6 -10.77 4.62 9.75
CA LEU A 6 -9.78 4.72 10.83
C LEU A 6 -9.08 3.38 11.10
N GLN A 7 -9.83 2.29 11.12
CA GLN A 7 -9.30 0.94 11.29
C GLN A 7 -8.39 0.54 10.13
N LEU A 8 -8.82 0.81 8.90
CA LEU A 8 -8.01 0.55 7.70
C LEU A 8 -6.72 1.40 7.71
N LYS A 9 -6.80 2.68 8.11
CA LYS A 9 -5.61 3.53 8.30
C LYS A 9 -4.62 2.89 9.28
N GLY A 10 -5.09 2.42 10.43
CA GLY A 10 -4.24 1.75 11.42
C GLY A 10 -3.61 0.47 10.87
N LEU A 11 -4.40 -0.35 10.18
CA LEU A 11 -3.95 -1.61 9.59
C LEU A 11 -2.88 -1.39 8.51
N ILE A 12 -3.07 -0.41 7.62
CA ILE A 12 -2.10 -0.07 6.57
C ILE A 12 -0.76 0.34 7.21
N MET A 13 -0.79 1.20 8.23
CA MET A 13 0.44 1.65 8.88
C MET A 13 1.14 0.53 9.65
N ALA A 14 0.38 -0.35 10.31
CA ALA A 14 0.96 -1.53 10.95
C ALA A 14 1.62 -2.46 9.94
N MET A 15 0.98 -2.69 8.80
CA MET A 15 1.53 -3.51 7.72
C MET A 15 2.79 -2.87 7.11
N ALA A 16 2.81 -1.55 6.91
CA ALA A 16 4.01 -0.84 6.45
C ALA A 16 5.20 -1.07 7.40
N SER A 17 5.00 -0.96 8.71
CA SER A 17 6.05 -1.25 9.70
C SER A 17 6.49 -2.71 9.73
N ILE A 18 5.58 -3.65 9.44
CA ILE A 18 5.94 -5.08 9.31
C ILE A 18 6.78 -5.30 8.05
N CYS A 19 6.42 -4.69 6.92
CA CYS A 19 7.20 -4.73 5.68
C CYS A 19 8.61 -4.17 5.90
N ASP A 20 8.72 -3.02 6.56
CA ASP A 20 10.00 -2.42 6.94
C ASP A 20 10.85 -3.41 7.76
N ALA A 21 10.26 -4.00 8.81
CA ALA A 21 10.96 -4.96 9.67
C ALA A 21 11.37 -6.25 8.94
N ILE A 22 10.62 -6.69 7.94
CA ILE A 22 10.97 -7.84 7.10
C ILE A 22 12.21 -7.52 6.25
N VAL A 23 12.26 -6.33 5.66
CA VAL A 23 13.39 -5.89 4.83
C VAL A 23 14.64 -5.60 5.68
N GLU A 24 14.48 -4.91 6.81
CA GLU A 24 15.58 -4.64 7.76
C GLU A 24 16.22 -5.93 8.30
N LYS A 25 15.45 -7.01 8.39
CA LYS A 25 15.93 -8.35 8.78
C LYS A 25 16.44 -9.19 7.61
N GLU A 26 16.51 -8.61 6.42
CA GLU A 26 16.95 -9.25 5.18
C GLU A 26 16.14 -10.53 4.84
N LEU A 27 14.90 -10.62 5.31
CA LEU A 27 14.02 -11.76 5.01
C LEU A 27 13.41 -11.66 3.60
N LEU A 28 13.25 -10.43 3.11
CA LEU A 28 12.95 -10.11 1.73
C LEU A 28 13.79 -8.89 1.33
N THR A 29 14.27 -8.88 0.10
CA THR A 29 14.79 -7.67 -0.53
C THR A 29 13.65 -6.71 -0.88
N HIS A 30 13.95 -5.41 -1.00
CA HIS A 30 13.00 -4.43 -1.55
C HIS A 30 12.41 -4.87 -2.91
N GLN A 31 13.21 -5.54 -3.75
CA GLN A 31 12.74 -6.03 -5.05
C GLN A 31 11.69 -7.15 -4.90
N GLU A 32 11.91 -8.09 -3.99
CA GLU A 32 10.96 -9.19 -3.71
C GLU A 32 9.68 -8.68 -3.07
N LEU A 33 9.79 -7.74 -2.12
CA LEU A 33 8.61 -7.09 -1.51
C LEU A 33 7.81 -6.31 -2.55
N ASN A 34 8.46 -5.51 -3.39
CA ASN A 34 7.80 -4.77 -4.47
C ASN A 34 7.12 -5.72 -5.46
N ALA A 35 7.77 -6.83 -5.84
CA ALA A 35 7.18 -7.84 -6.71
C ALA A 35 5.93 -8.49 -6.08
N ALA A 36 5.95 -8.78 -4.77
CA ALA A 36 4.80 -9.32 -4.06
C ALA A 36 3.62 -8.32 -4.04
N LEU A 37 3.89 -7.04 -3.79
CA LEU A 37 2.89 -5.99 -3.81
C LEU A 37 2.35 -5.73 -5.23
N ALA A 38 3.21 -5.77 -6.26
CA ALA A 38 2.80 -5.65 -7.65
C ALA A 38 1.90 -6.82 -8.09
N LYS A 39 2.19 -8.03 -7.61
CA LYS A 39 1.32 -9.20 -7.83
C LYS A 39 -0.05 -9.00 -7.19
N ALA A 40 -0.11 -8.49 -5.96
CA ALA A 40 -1.38 -8.19 -5.28
C ALA A 40 -2.16 -7.11 -6.03
N ARG A 41 -1.48 -6.04 -6.49
CA ARG A 41 -2.09 -4.98 -7.29
C ARG A 41 -2.72 -5.55 -8.57
N LYS A 42 -1.93 -6.33 -9.30
CA LYS A 42 -2.37 -6.95 -10.55
C LYS A 42 -3.56 -7.88 -10.32
N ALA A 43 -3.57 -8.65 -9.24
CA ALA A 43 -4.71 -9.51 -8.91
C ALA A 43 -6.02 -8.71 -8.71
N VAL A 44 -5.97 -7.49 -8.16
CA VAL A 44 -7.12 -6.59 -8.03
C VAL A 44 -7.48 -5.92 -9.35
N GLU A 45 -6.50 -5.61 -10.19
CA GLU A 45 -6.71 -5.02 -11.52
C GLU A 45 -7.33 -6.02 -12.49
N ASP A 46 -6.85 -7.26 -12.47
CA ASP A 46 -7.35 -8.39 -13.27
C ASP A 46 -8.65 -8.98 -12.70
N ASP A 47 -9.05 -8.61 -11.47
CA ASP A 47 -10.33 -9.02 -10.91
C ASP A 47 -11.46 -8.35 -11.69
N ASP A 48 -12.09 -9.17 -12.53
CA ASP A 48 -13.16 -8.80 -13.45
C ASP A 48 -14.51 -8.80 -12.71
N ASP A 49 -14.51 -8.23 -11.50
CA ASP A 49 -15.71 -8.02 -10.71
C ASP A 49 -16.49 -6.89 -11.40
N HIS A 50 -17.31 -7.30 -12.38
CA HIS A 50 -18.05 -6.46 -13.33
C HIS A 50 -19.00 -5.44 -12.67
N GLU A 51 -19.11 -5.45 -11.34
CA GLU A 51 -20.00 -4.59 -10.55
C GLU A 51 -19.27 -3.48 -9.77
N LEU A 52 -17.93 -3.47 -9.72
CA LEU A 52 -17.20 -2.45 -8.98
C LEU A 52 -17.00 -1.18 -9.80
N SER A 53 -17.54 -0.06 -9.30
CA SER A 53 -17.21 1.28 -9.81
C SER A 53 -15.71 1.59 -9.67
N ASP A 54 -15.21 2.51 -10.49
CA ASP A 54 -13.82 2.98 -10.42
C ASP A 54 -13.42 3.47 -9.01
N ALA A 55 -14.36 4.10 -8.29
CA ALA A 55 -14.14 4.56 -6.92
C ALA A 55 -13.93 3.40 -5.94
N ASN A 56 -14.70 2.32 -6.08
CA ASN A 56 -14.52 1.12 -5.26
C ASN A 56 -13.20 0.42 -5.59
N ARG A 57 -12.86 0.30 -6.88
CA ARG A 57 -11.58 -0.26 -7.31
C ARG A 57 -10.41 0.56 -6.77
N ALA A 58 -10.49 1.89 -6.82
CA ALA A 58 -9.50 2.79 -6.24
C ALA A 58 -9.36 2.60 -4.72
N ALA A 59 -10.46 2.38 -4.00
CA ALA A 59 -10.44 2.11 -2.56
C ALA A 59 -9.74 0.79 -2.22
N ILE A 60 -9.93 -0.27 -3.02
CA ILE A 60 -9.23 -1.56 -2.86
C ILE A 60 -7.74 -1.42 -3.18
N LEU A 61 -7.39 -0.66 -4.22
CA LEU A 61 -5.99 -0.45 -4.61
C LEU A 61 -5.22 0.47 -3.65
N PHE A 62 -5.93 1.33 -2.90
CA PHE A 62 -5.31 2.33 -2.04
C PHE A 62 -4.32 1.75 -1.01
N PRO A 63 -4.66 0.74 -0.19
CA PRO A 63 -3.72 0.08 0.72
C PRO A 63 -2.43 -0.40 0.03
N ILE A 64 -2.56 -1.02 -1.14
CA ILE A 64 -1.43 -1.58 -1.89
C ILE A 64 -0.51 -0.45 -2.35
N ARG A 65 -1.07 0.63 -2.89
CA ARG A 65 -0.31 1.81 -3.33
C ARG A 65 0.41 2.48 -2.16
N VAL A 66 -0.19 2.55 -0.98
CA VAL A 66 0.49 3.07 0.22
C VAL A 66 1.67 2.19 0.60
N LEU A 67 1.53 0.86 0.62
CA LEU A 67 2.62 -0.05 0.97
C LEU A 67 3.77 0.01 -0.05
N MET A 68 3.48 0.16 -1.34
CA MET A 68 4.51 0.36 -2.36
C MET A 68 5.29 1.66 -2.15
N LEU A 69 4.60 2.77 -1.84
CA LEU A 69 5.25 4.04 -1.51
C LEU A 69 6.04 3.96 -0.20
N ALA A 70 5.59 3.17 0.76
CA ALA A 70 6.30 2.96 2.01
C ALA A 70 7.61 2.19 1.80
N ASP A 71 7.60 1.13 0.98
CA ASP A 71 8.82 0.42 0.58
C ASP A 71 9.81 1.34 -0.15
N GLU A 72 9.33 2.19 -1.07
CA GLU A 72 10.17 3.18 -1.75
C GLU A 72 10.75 4.23 -0.79
N ALA A 73 9.96 4.69 0.18
CA ALA A 73 10.43 5.62 1.21
C ALA A 73 11.49 4.96 2.10
N ASN A 74 11.25 3.72 2.55
CA ASN A 74 12.19 2.94 3.34
C ASN A 74 13.53 2.79 2.62
N LYS A 75 13.50 2.44 1.32
CA LYS A 75 14.69 2.35 0.47
C LYS A 75 15.50 3.66 0.41
N ARG A 76 14.85 4.81 0.59
CA ARG A 76 15.48 6.15 0.65
C ARG A 76 15.83 6.61 2.08
N GLY A 77 15.53 5.79 3.11
CA GLY A 77 15.70 6.16 4.52
C GLY A 77 14.66 7.17 5.03
N GLU A 78 13.53 7.30 4.33
CA GLU A 78 12.44 8.23 4.66
C GLU A 78 11.31 7.52 5.41
N ARG A 79 10.61 8.25 6.28
CA ARG A 79 9.37 7.79 6.91
C ARG A 79 8.30 8.87 6.82
N PHE A 80 7.11 8.47 6.37
CA PHE A 80 5.99 9.37 6.19
C PHE A 80 4.80 8.99 7.07
N THR A 81 3.92 9.96 7.33
CA THR A 81 2.65 9.67 7.97
C THR A 81 1.66 9.08 6.96
N PHE A 82 0.60 8.44 7.45
CA PHE A 82 -0.51 8.02 6.58
C PHE A 82 -1.06 9.16 5.71
N SER A 83 -1.17 10.38 6.28
CA SER A 83 -1.71 11.53 5.56
C SER A 83 -0.79 11.97 4.42
N ASP A 84 0.51 11.77 4.55
CA ASP A 84 1.47 12.06 3.49
C ASP A 84 1.38 11.01 2.39
N TYR A 85 1.33 9.71 2.74
CA TYR A 85 1.11 8.64 1.77
C TYR A 85 -0.22 8.81 1.02
N ALA A 86 -1.31 9.16 1.72
CA ALA A 86 -2.60 9.40 1.09
C ALA A 86 -2.54 10.53 0.05
N LYS A 87 -1.80 11.61 0.35
CA LYS A 87 -1.57 12.70 -0.62
C LYS A 87 -0.73 12.25 -1.81
N LEU A 88 0.28 11.41 -1.59
CA LEU A 88 1.11 10.88 -2.67
C LEU A 88 0.30 9.98 -3.60
N VAL A 89 -0.53 9.08 -3.06
CA VAL A 89 -1.44 8.25 -3.86
C VAL A 89 -2.38 9.12 -4.70
N GLY A 90 -2.97 10.16 -4.11
CA GLY A 90 -3.88 11.07 -4.84
C GLY A 90 -3.22 11.91 -5.95
N LYS A 91 -1.88 11.92 -6.06
CA LYS A 91 -1.15 12.54 -7.19
C LYS A 91 -0.80 11.55 -8.30
N LEU A 92 -0.96 10.25 -8.06
CA LEU A 92 -0.65 9.17 -9.01
C LEU A 92 -1.88 8.75 -9.84
N THR A 93 -3.07 9.20 -9.44
CA THR A 93 -4.37 9.00 -10.09
C THR A 93 -4.79 10.24 -10.87
#